data_AF-A0A382Y4S4-F1
#
_entry.id   AF-A0A382Y4S4-F1
#
_cell.length_a   1.000
_cell.length_b   1.000
_cell.length_c   1.000
_cell.angle_alpha   90.00
_cell.angle_beta   90.00
_cell.angle_gamma   90.00
#
_symmetry.space_group_name_H-M   'P 1'
#
loop_
_entity.id
_entity.type
_entity.pdbx_description
1 polymer ?
#
loop_
_entity_poly.entity_id
_entity_poly.type
_entity_poly.pdbx_seq_one_letter_code
_entity_poly.pdbx_strand_id
1 'polypeptide(L)' 'MVNIGIVGVGFMGVTHYKAIDKVKGGKVAAVVSRDDKKRAGDWRSIQGNFGGGGGVQDLSKVTCYKTLDELLADPA' A
#
# COMPACT_ATOMS: atom_id res chain seq x y z
N MET A 1 -15.44 -8.90 6.21
CA MET A 1 -14.02 -8.48 6.28
C MET A 1 -13.82 -7.43 5.21
N VAL A 2 -13.29 -6.26 5.58
CA VAL A 2 -13.20 -5.08 4.71
C VAL A 2 -11.86 -5.11 3.97
N ASN A 3 -11.93 -5.02 2.64
CA ASN A 3 -10.76 -4.85 1.78
C ASN A 3 -10.43 -3.36 1.71
N ILE A 4 -9.19 -3.01 2.05
CA ILE A 4 -8.72 -1.62 2.08
C ILE A 4 -7.73 -1.41 0.94
N GLY A 5 -8.03 -0.44 0.08
CA GLY A 5 -7.11 0.07 -0.94
C GLY A 5 -6.38 1.32 -0.44
N ILE A 6 -5.04 1.36 -0.58
CA ILE A 6 -4.23 2.52 -0.21
C ILE A 6 -3.83 3.26 -1.49
N VAL A 7 -4.32 4.49 -1.64
CA VAL A 7 -3.98 5.35 -2.78
C VAL A 7 -2.81 6.25 -2.40
N GLY A 8 -1.63 5.93 -2.94
CA GLY A 8 -0.39 6.64 -2.66
C GLY A 8 0.49 5.94 -1.64
N VAL A 9 1.66 5.48 -2.09
CA VAL A 9 2.67 4.85 -1.24
C VAL A 9 3.72 5.90 -0.83
N GLY A 10 3.30 6.81 0.05
CA GLY A 10 4.17 7.78 0.72
C GLY A 10 4.35 7.44 2.20
N PHE A 11 4.89 8.36 2.99
CA PHE A 11 5.06 8.17 4.43
C PHE A 11 3.76 7.72 5.13
N MET A 12 2.65 8.45 4.91
CA MET A 12 1.35 8.08 5.50
C MET A 12 0.78 6.79 4.92
N GLY A 13 1.02 6.50 3.64
CA GLY A 13 0.60 5.24 3.00
C GLY A 13 1.27 4.03 3.68
N VAL A 14 2.57 4.12 3.94
CA VAL A 14 3.32 3.09 4.69
C VAL A 14 2.80 2.96 6.12
N THR A 15 2.54 4.07 6.81
CA THR A 15 2.00 4.05 8.17
C THR A 15 0.65 3.36 8.23
N HIS A 16 -0.27 3.68 7.31
CA HIS A 16 -1.56 3.00 7.23
C HIS A 16 -1.42 1.52 6.86
N TYR A 17 -0.54 1.18 5.90
CA TYR A 17 -0.27 -0.21 5.53
C TYR A 17 0.13 -1.05 6.76
N LYS A 18 1.10 -0.57 7.55
CA LYS A 18 1.56 -1.23 8.78
C LYS A 18 0.51 -1.25 9.88
N ALA A 19 -0.32 -0.22 9.99
CA ALA A 19 -1.36 -0.14 11.01
C ALA A 19 -2.53 -1.10 10.73
N ILE A 20 -2.91 -1.29 9.46
CA ILE A 20 -4.02 -2.14 9.05
C ILE A 20 -3.79 -3.61 9.42
N ASP A 21 -2.54 -4.08 9.46
CA ASP A 21 -2.20 -5.43 9.93
C ASP A 21 -2.65 -5.71 11.38
N LYS A 22 -2.84 -4.65 12.18
CA LYS A 22 -3.33 -4.74 13.57
C LYS A 22 -4.85 -4.58 13.68
N VAL A 23 -5.55 -4.26 12.59
CA VAL A 23 -7.00 -4.01 12.59
C VAL A 23 -7.76 -5.32 12.45
N LYS A 24 -8.64 -5.62 13.40
CA LYS A 24 -9.53 -6.79 13.29
C LYS A 24 -10.57 -6.55 12.19
N GLY A 25 -10.69 -7.53 11.29
CA GLY A 25 -11.71 -7.52 10.24
C GLY A 25 -11.40 -6.63 9.04
N GLY A 26 -10.20 -6.05 8.95
CA GLY A 26 -9.70 -5.30 7.80
C GLY A 26 -8.41 -5.92 7.25
N LYS A 27 -8.18 -5.80 5.95
CA LYS A 27 -6.90 -6.17 5.32
C LYS A 27 -6.56 -5.21 4.19
N VAL A 28 -5.28 -4.98 3.95
CA VAL A 28 -4.85 -4.30 2.72
C VAL A 28 -5.04 -5.27 1.56
N ALA A 29 -5.88 -4.88 0.60
CA ALA A 29 -6.15 -5.66 -0.60
C ALA A 29 -5.51 -5.01 -1.84
N ALA A 30 -5.28 -3.70 -1.80
CA ALA A 30 -4.72 -2.98 -2.93
C ALA A 30 -3.80 -1.82 -2.53
N VAL A 31 -2.84 -1.51 -3.41
CA VAL A 31 -2.06 -0.27 -3.35
C VAL A 31 -2.03 0.41 -4.71
N VAL A 32 -2.05 1.74 -4.72
CA VAL A 32 -1.93 2.55 -5.95
C VAL A 32 -0.68 3.41 -5.87
N SER A 33 0.20 3.31 -6.88
CA SER A 33 1.40 4.14 -6.97
C SER A 33 1.84 4.31 -8.41
N ARG A 34 2.20 5.55 -8.77
CA ARG A 34 2.84 5.86 -10.06
C ARG A 34 4.28 5.34 -10.15
N ASP A 35 4.91 5.08 -9.02
CA ASP A 35 6.28 4.56 -8.92
C ASP A 35 6.30 3.04 -8.97
N ASP A 36 6.97 2.49 -9.99
CA ASP A 36 7.09 1.06 -10.26
C ASP A 36 7.84 0.32 -9.16
N LYS A 37 8.85 0.92 -8.54
CA LYS A 37 9.58 0.31 -7.41
C LYS A 37 8.65 0.09 -6.23
N LYS A 38 7.77 1.06 -5.99
CA LYS A 38 6.78 0.95 -4.91
C LYS A 38 5.72 -0.10 -5.19
N ARG A 39 5.29 -0.27 -6.45
CA ARG A 39 4.40 -1.37 -6.85
C ARG A 39 5.10 -2.74 -6.78
N ALA A 40 6.42 -2.78 -6.91
CA ALA A 40 7.23 -3.98 -6.68
C ALA A 40 7.57 -4.23 -5.19
N GLY A 41 7.07 -3.40 -4.26
CA GLY A 41 7.29 -3.55 -2.82
C GLY A 41 8.58 -2.93 -2.28
N ASP A 42 9.40 -2.27 -3.12
CA ASP A 42 10.58 -1.55 -2.65
C ASP A 42 10.23 -0.14 -2.17
N TRP A 43 10.10 0.01 -0.86
CA TRP A 43 9.69 1.23 -0.17
C TRP A 43 10.86 1.87 0.60
N ARG A 44 12.11 1.46 0.34
CA ARG A 44 13.30 1.95 1.07
C ARG A 44 13.53 3.46 0.93
N SER A 45 13.09 4.05 -0.18
CA SER A 45 13.16 5.51 -0.40
C SER A 45 12.16 6.31 0.43
N ILE A 46 11.20 5.65 1.08
CA ILE A 46 10.15 6.32 1.84
C ILE A 46 10.67 6.67 3.24
N GLN A 47 10.71 7.96 3.49
CA GLN A 47 11.11 8.56 4.76
C GLN A 47 10.00 9.44 5.31
N GLY A 48 10.04 9.70 6.62
CA GLY A 48 9.23 10.72 7.26
C GLY A 48 9.73 11.01 8.67
N ASN A 49 9.02 11.89 9.36
CA ASN A 49 9.52 12.51 10.58
C ASN A 49 9.36 11.63 11.83
N PHE A 50 8.63 10.51 11.74
CA PHE A 50 8.34 9.61 12.87
C PHE A 50 8.25 8.15 12.40
N GLY A 51 8.66 7.21 13.25
CA GLY A 51 8.62 5.78 12.92
C GLY A 51 9.72 5.32 11.93
N GLY A 52 9.79 4.02 11.67
CA GLY A 52 10.77 3.42 10.75
C GLY A 52 10.35 3.54 9.28
N GLY A 53 11.34 3.57 8.38
CA GLY A 53 11.15 3.70 6.92
C GLY A 53 10.32 2.58 6.27
N GLY A 54 10.12 2.68 4.95
CA GLY A 54 9.24 1.77 4.20
C GLY A 54 9.78 0.34 4.02
N GLY A 55 11.09 0.15 3.93
CA GLY A 55 11.70 -1.18 3.79
C GLY A 55 11.31 -1.91 2.50
N VAL A 56 11.32 -3.24 2.51
CA VAL A 56 10.81 -4.09 1.42
C VAL A 56 9.57 -4.81 1.91
N GLN A 57 8.49 -4.76 1.14
CA GLN A 57 7.21 -5.39 1.46
C GLN A 57 6.91 -6.52 0.49
N ASP A 58 6.39 -7.64 1.01
CA ASP A 58 5.78 -8.67 0.18
C ASP A 58 4.36 -8.24 -0.19
N LEU A 59 4.15 -7.95 -1.48
CA LEU A 59 2.88 -7.55 -2.06
C LEU A 59 2.23 -8.68 -2.88
N SER A 60 2.70 -9.93 -2.77
CA SER A 60 2.18 -11.07 -3.54
C SER A 60 0.67 -11.31 -3.40
N LYS A 61 0.07 -10.84 -2.30
CA LYS A 61 -1.37 -10.93 -2.01
C LYS A 61 -2.10 -9.58 -2.10
N VAL A 62 -1.44 -8.55 -2.61
CA VAL A 62 -1.94 -7.17 -2.69
C VAL A 62 -1.94 -6.73 -4.16
N THR A 63 -3.10 -6.40 -4.70
CA THR A 63 -3.18 -5.95 -6.09
C THR A 63 -2.59 -4.54 -6.21
N CYS A 64 -1.68 -4.35 -7.16
CA CYS A 64 -0.93 -3.12 -7.32
C CYS A 64 -1.35 -2.41 -8.61
N TYR A 65 -1.91 -1.21 -8.49
CA TYR A 65 -2.36 -0.40 -9.62
C TYR A 65 -1.47 0.82 -9.81
N LYS A 66 -1.35 1.28 -11.05
CA LYS A 66 -0.62 2.51 -11.37
C LYS A 66 -1.46 3.75 -11.12
N THR A 67 -2.77 3.66 -11.34
CA THR A 67 -3.72 4.78 -11.23
C THR A 67 -4.92 4.43 -10.35
N LEU A 68 -5.63 5.46 -9.86
CA LEU A 68 -6.87 5.28 -9.11
C LEU A 68 -7.97 4.70 -10.01
N ASP A 69 -8.04 5.14 -11.26
CA ASP A 69 -9.06 4.67 -12.20
C ASP A 69 -8.95 3.17 -12.47
N GLU A 70 -7.71 2.65 -12.57
CA GLU A 70 -7.47 1.20 -12.64
C GLU A 70 -8.03 0.44 -11.43
N LEU A 71 -7.82 0.97 -10.21
CA LEU A 71 -8.37 0.39 -8.99
C LEU A 71 -9.91 0.42 -8.97
N LEU A 72 -10.51 1.54 -9.39
CA LEU A 72 -11.97 1.71 -9.37
C LEU A 72 -12.69 0.92 -10.48
N ALA A 73 -11.98 0.63 -11.56
CA ALA A 73 -12.48 -0.21 -12.65
C ALA A 73 -12.36 -1.71 -12.37
N ASP A 74 -11.60 -2.12 -11.34
CA ASP A 74 -11.46 -3.52 -10.97
C ASP A 74 -12.74 -4.03 -10.27
N PRO A 75 -13.42 -5.06 -10.81
CA PRO A 75 -14.66 -5.58 -10.25
C PRO A 75 -14.48 -6.48 -9.01
N ALA A 76 -13.23 -6.78 -8.60
CA ALA A 76 -12.90 -7.71 -7.52
C ALA A 76 -13.14 -7.20 -6.09
#